data_AF-A0A2N4YNS8-F1
#
_entry.id   AF-A0A2N4YNS8-F1
#
_cell.length_a   1.000
_cell.length_b   1.000
_cell.length_c   1.000
_cell.angle_alpha   90.00
_cell.angle_beta   90.00
_cell.angle_gamma   90.00
#
_symmetry.space_group_name_H-M   'P 1'
#
loop_
_entity.id
_entity.type
_entity.pdbx_description
1 polymer ?
#
loop_
_entity_poly.entity_id
_entity_poly.type
_entity_poly.pdbx_seq_one_letter_code
_entity_poly.pdbx_strand_id
1 'polypeptide(L)' 'DIAEGDFSALFDWLRQNIWQHGSRFSTSQLIQQATGEDLNSRYFREHLTARYL' A
#
# COMPACT_ATOMS: atom_id res chain seq x y z
N ASP A 1 0.24 -13.72 -12.81
CA ASP A 1 -0.49 -13.38 -11.57
C ASP A 1 -1.46 -12.21 -11.76
N ILE A 2 -1.09 -10.94 -11.48
CA ILE A 2 -2.06 -9.82 -11.51
C ILE A 2 -2.69 -9.60 -12.89
N ALA A 3 -1.89 -9.60 -13.96
CA ALA A 3 -2.39 -9.44 -15.33
C ALA A 3 -3.30 -10.61 -15.77
N GLU A 4 -3.21 -11.75 -15.08
CA GLU A 4 -4.03 -12.95 -15.30
C GLU A 4 -5.23 -13.00 -14.34
N GLY A 5 -5.40 -11.98 -13.48
CA GLY A 5 -6.48 -11.88 -12.52
C GLY A 5 -6.21 -12.54 -11.17
N ASP A 6 -5.01 -13.05 -10.92
CA ASP A 6 -4.61 -13.55 -9.60
C ASP A 6 -4.03 -12.43 -8.73
N PHE A 7 -4.72 -12.14 -7.62
CA PHE A 7 -4.37 -11.11 -6.63
C PHE A 7 -3.99 -11.71 -5.27
N SER A 8 -3.82 -13.02 -5.15
CA SER A 8 -3.52 -13.72 -3.90
C SER A 8 -2.32 -13.11 -3.16
N ALA A 9 -1.20 -12.93 -3.85
CA ALA A 9 0.00 -12.31 -3.29
C ALA A 9 -0.23 -10.88 -2.78
N LEU A 10 -1.05 -10.09 -3.48
CA LEU A 10 -1.41 -8.74 -3.04
C LEU A 10 -2.24 -8.78 -1.76
N PHE A 11 -3.22 -9.67 -1.66
CA PHE A 11 -4.05 -9.81 -0.47
C PHE A 11 -3.27 -10.36 0.73
N ASP A 12 -2.34 -11.27 0.50
CA ASP A 12 -1.46 -11.76 1.56
C ASP A 12 -0.57 -10.64 2.10
N TRP A 13 -0.02 -9.81 1.21
CA TRP A 13 0.73 -8.64 1.61
C TRP A 13 -0.13 -7.65 2.41
N LEU A 14 -1.34 -7.32 1.95
CA LEU A 14 -2.25 -6.41 2.65
C LEU A 14 -2.67 -6.94 4.02
N ARG A 15 -2.90 -8.25 4.13
CA ARG A 15 -3.24 -8.90 5.39
C ARG A 15 -2.11 -8.77 6.41
N GLN A 16 -0.88 -9.04 5.98
CA GLN A 16 0.31 -9.03 6.83
C GLN A 16 0.75 -7.61 7.20
N ASN A 17 0.61 -6.64 6.32
CA ASN A 17 1.19 -5.31 6.55
C ASN A 17 0.15 -4.27 7.01
N ILE A 18 -1.14 -4.49 6.76
CA ILE A 18 -2.19 -3.49 7.02
C ILE A 18 -3.32 -4.08 7.87
N TRP A 19 -4.08 -5.04 7.34
CA TRP A 19 -5.39 -5.41 7.89
C TRP A 19 -5.31 -6.01 9.30
N GLN A 20 -4.31 -6.85 9.57
CA GLN A 20 -4.19 -7.51 10.88
C GLN A 20 -3.93 -6.53 12.03
N HIS A 21 -3.46 -5.32 11.74
CA HIS A 21 -3.10 -4.35 12.78
C HIS A 21 -4.29 -3.55 13.30
N GLY A 22 -5.38 -3.41 12.54
CA GLY A 22 -6.53 -2.61 12.94
C GLY A 22 -6.11 -1.21 13.44
N SER A 23 -6.56 -0.83 14.63
CA SER A 23 -6.17 0.44 15.28
C SER A 23 -5.00 0.30 16.27
N ARG A 24 -4.18 -0.76 16.17
CA ARG A 24 -3.04 -1.00 17.07
C ARG A 24 -1.96 0.08 16.95
N PHE A 25 -1.79 0.63 15.76
CA PHE A 25 -0.80 1.67 15.46
C PHE A 25 -1.51 2.96 15.06
N SER A 26 -0.86 4.11 15.29
CA SER A 26 -1.29 5.34 14.64
C SER A 26 -1.13 5.22 13.13
N THR A 27 -1.88 6.01 12.36
CA THR A 27 -1.82 5.97 10.90
C THR A 27 -0.41 6.20 10.36
N SER A 28 0.35 7.17 10.90
CA SER A 28 1.74 7.42 10.49
C SER A 28 2.65 6.22 10.82
N GLN A 29 2.50 5.60 12.00
CA GLN A 29 3.28 4.41 12.36
C GLN A 29 2.98 3.22 11.45
N LEU A 30 1.70 2.98 11.14
CA LEU A 30 1.30 1.88 10.26
C LEU A 30 1.85 2.08 8.85
N ILE A 31 1.78 3.30 8.31
CA ILE A 31 2.32 3.64 7.00
C ILE A 31 3.84 3.45 6.99
N GLN A 32 4.56 4.05 7.95
CA GLN A 32 6.03 3.92 8.05
C GLN A 32 6.48 2.46 8.17
N GLN A 33 5.75 1.61 8.91
CA GLN A 33 6.06 0.17 9.02
C GLN A 33 5.79 -0.59 7.72
N ALA A 34 4.68 -0.29 7.03
CA ALA A 34 4.28 -1.01 5.82
C ALA A 34 5.05 -0.57 4.57
N THR A 35 5.42 0.71 4.47
CA THR A 35 6.01 1.30 3.26
C THR A 35 7.44 1.81 3.44
N GLY A 36 7.95 1.87 4.68
CA GLY A 36 9.32 2.33 4.98
C GLY A 36 9.52 3.85 5.00
N GLU A 37 8.47 4.63 4.76
CA GLU A 37 8.49 6.10 4.80
C GLU A 37 7.14 6.67 5.26
N ASP A 38 7.12 7.93 5.68
CA ASP A 38 5.90 8.67 6.02
C ASP A 38 4.99 8.87 4.80
N LEU A 39 3.72 9.20 5.05
CA LEU A 39 2.74 9.44 3.99
C LEU A 39 3.24 10.51 2.99
N ASN A 40 3.41 10.09 1.74
CA ASN A 40 4.01 10.91 0.70
C ASN A 40 3.10 11.01 -0.55
N SER A 41 2.65 12.23 -0.88
CA SER A 41 1.77 12.47 -2.03
C SER A 41 2.43 12.25 -3.39
N ARG A 42 3.76 12.14 -3.43
CA ARG A 42 4.56 11.89 -4.65
C ARG A 42 4.08 10.64 -5.40
N TYR A 43 3.83 9.53 -4.69
CA TYR A 43 3.39 8.28 -5.30
C TYR A 43 2.06 8.40 -6.03
N PHE A 44 1.12 9.13 -5.43
CA PHE A 44 -0.18 9.36 -6.05
C PHE A 44 -0.03 10.24 -7.30
N ARG A 45 0.80 11.29 -7.24
CA ARG A 45 1.08 12.13 -8.41
C ARG A 45 1.75 11.34 -9.54
N GLU A 46 2.77 10.54 -9.23
CA GLU A 46 3.47 9.70 -10.20
C GLU A 46 2.51 8.71 -10.87
N HIS A 47 1.61 8.09 -10.10
CA HIS A 47 0.57 7.22 -10.63
C HIS A 47 -0.34 7.93 -11.63
N LEU A 48 -0.80 9.14 -11.29
CA LEU A 48 -1.67 9.92 -12.17
C LEU A 48 -0.94 10.31 -13.46
N THR A 49 0.31 10.79 -13.37
CA THR A 49 1.11 11.11 -14.54
C THR A 49 1.28 9.89 -15.43
N ALA A 50 1.73 8.75 -14.89
CA ALA A 50 1.97 7.55 -15.69
C ALA A 50 0.71 6.98 -16.38
N ARG A 51 -0.48 7.24 -15.82
CA ARG A 51 -1.75 6.74 -16.36
C ARG A 51 -2.42 7.72 -17.34
N TYR A 52 -2.25 9.02 -17.16
CA TYR A 52 -3.06 10.04 -17.83
C TYR A 52 -2.29 11.09 -18.63
N LEU A 53 -0.96 11.16 -18.50
CA LEU A 53 -0.09 12.11 -19.20
C LEU A 53 0.92 11.38 -20.07
#